data_AF-A0A435F1B4-F1
#
_entry.id   AF-A0A435F1B4-F1
#
_cell.length_a   1.000
_cell.length_b   1.000
_cell.length_c   1.000
_cell.angle_alpha   90.00
_cell.angle_beta   90.00
_cell.angle_gamma   90.00
#
_symmetry.space_group_name_H-M   'P 1'
#
loop_
_entity.id
_entity.type
_entity.pdbx_description
1 polymer ?
#
loop_
_entity_poly.entity_id
_entity_poly.type
_entity_poly.pdbx_seq_one_letter_code
_entity_poly.pdbx_strand_id
1 'polypeptide(L)'
;ILQFPLWWYSVPAILKGWIERVYAFGFAYGYQNGTNEFRFGNGILKGKRALVNVQAGGPVVDYGPRGINAPIEQLLFPLTHGALFYPGMDVLPTHAVYSAGHVSTAEEVEAIKAGWRARLAGLFTDAPIPFRAQNGGDFPDRHTMADDVAPGQTGIVAHVERVVETVDA
;
A
#
# COMPACT_ATOMS: atom_id res chain seq x y z
N ILE A 1 -4.17 -10.59 3.28
CA ILE A 1 -4.99 -9.90 2.25
C ILE A 1 -6.07 -9.11 2.98
N LEU A 2 -6.28 -7.85 2.63
CA LEU A 2 -7.42 -7.04 3.08
C LEU A 2 -8.33 -6.80 1.87
N GLN A 3 -9.59 -7.22 1.96
CA GLN A 3 -10.59 -7.02 0.92
C GLN A 3 -11.74 -6.17 1.45
N PHE A 4 -12.05 -5.06 0.77
CA PHE A 4 -13.08 -4.13 1.24
C PHE A 4 -13.59 -3.21 0.12
N PRO A 5 -14.84 -2.73 0.21
CA PRO A 5 -15.30 -1.62 -0.60
C PRO A 5 -14.64 -0.31 -0.15
N LEU A 6 -14.24 0.53 -1.10
CA LEU A 6 -13.73 1.88 -0.82
C LEU A 6 -14.88 2.76 -0.33
N TRP A 7 -14.85 3.13 0.95
CA TRP A 7 -15.86 4.01 1.56
C TRP A 7 -15.20 5.29 2.03
N TRP A 8 -15.70 6.43 1.53
CA TRP A 8 -15.13 7.74 1.82
C TRP A 8 -13.61 7.79 1.63
N TYR A 9 -13.16 7.23 0.50
CA TYR A 9 -11.74 7.15 0.11
C TYR A 9 -10.84 6.45 1.13
N SER A 10 -11.40 5.54 1.93
CA SER A 10 -10.68 4.79 2.96
C SER A 10 -11.28 3.39 3.16
N VAL A 11 -10.74 2.67 4.14
CA VAL A 11 -11.29 1.40 4.61
C VAL A 11 -12.62 1.60 5.33
N PRO A 12 -13.53 0.61 5.32
CA PRO A 12 -14.73 0.63 6.16
C PRO A 12 -14.38 0.76 7.64
N ALA A 13 -15.25 1.42 8.41
CA ALA A 13 -15.03 1.67 9.85
C ALA A 13 -14.75 0.38 10.64
N ILE A 14 -15.39 -0.74 10.31
CA ILE A 14 -15.13 -2.04 10.96
C ILE A 14 -13.69 -2.53 10.73
N LEU A 15 -13.13 -2.32 9.53
CA LEU A 15 -11.75 -2.66 9.23
C LEU A 15 -10.79 -1.68 9.92
N LYS A 16 -11.12 -0.38 9.94
CA LYS A 16 -10.33 0.60 10.70
C LYS A 16 -10.28 0.24 12.19
N GLY A 17 -11.42 -0.09 12.79
CA GLY A 17 -11.51 -0.50 14.18
C GLY A 17 -10.81 -1.83 14.48
N TRP A 18 -10.78 -2.76 13.52
CA TRP A 18 -9.95 -3.96 13.65
C TRP A 18 -8.47 -3.60 13.72
N ILE A 19 -7.98 -2.73 12.83
CA ILE A 19 -6.58 -2.27 12.85
C ILE A 19 -6.27 -1.63 14.21
N GLU A 20 -7.07 -0.66 14.66
CA GLU A 20 -6.85 0.07 15.92
C GLU A 20 -6.83 -0.82 17.16
N ARG A 21 -7.60 -1.91 17.18
CA ARG A 21 -7.70 -2.81 18.33
C ARG A 21 -6.65 -3.92 18.31
N VAL A 22 -6.24 -4.38 17.13
CA VAL A 22 -5.26 -5.47 16.98
C VAL A 22 -3.83 -4.92 16.97
N TYR A 23 -3.62 -3.71 16.45
CA TYR A 23 -2.31 -3.08 16.39
C TYR A 23 -1.99 -2.43 17.74
N ALA A 24 -1.78 -3.26 18.76
CA ALA A 24 -1.46 -2.83 20.11
C ALA A 24 -0.01 -2.36 20.26
N PHE A 25 0.24 -1.53 21.28
CA PHE A 25 1.59 -1.15 21.69
C PHE A 25 2.39 -2.40 22.11
N GLY A 26 3.63 -2.50 21.66
CA GLY A 26 4.50 -3.66 21.88
C GLY A 26 4.27 -4.82 20.89
N PHE A 27 3.20 -4.74 20.08
CA PHE A 27 2.99 -5.65 18.95
C PHE A 27 3.31 -4.93 17.64
N ALA A 28 2.40 -4.08 17.14
CA ALA A 28 2.52 -3.48 15.81
C ALA A 28 3.24 -2.11 15.82
N TYR A 29 3.32 -1.45 16.98
CA TYR A 29 4.06 -0.20 17.17
C TYR A 29 4.62 -0.11 18.58
N GLY A 30 5.59 0.79 18.80
CA GLY A 30 6.24 1.02 20.08
C GLY A 30 7.74 1.20 19.92
N TYR A 31 8.47 1.03 21.02
CA TYR A 31 9.93 1.07 21.04
C TYR A 31 10.49 -0.33 21.24
N GLN A 32 11.54 -0.68 20.52
CA GLN A 32 12.33 -1.88 20.76
C GLN A 32 13.76 -1.45 21.09
N ASN A 33 14.34 -1.98 22.16
CA ASN A 33 15.67 -1.60 22.64
C ASN A 33 15.85 -0.08 22.87
N GLY A 34 14.77 0.62 23.24
CA GLY A 34 14.77 2.06 23.46
C GLY A 34 14.73 2.93 22.19
N THR A 35 14.60 2.34 21.00
CA THR A 35 14.56 3.08 19.73
C THR A 35 13.24 2.90 18.98
N ASN A 36 12.91 3.87 18.12
CA ASN A 36 11.75 3.83 17.22
C ASN A 36 12.09 3.15 15.87
N GLU A 37 13.17 2.36 15.81
CA GLU A 37 13.65 1.73 14.57
C GLU A 37 12.81 0.51 14.16
N PHE A 38 11.96 0.00 15.05
CA PHE A 38 11.13 -1.18 14.80
C PHE A 38 9.84 -0.83 14.04
N ARG A 39 9.99 -0.14 12.90
CA ARG A 39 8.90 0.27 12.01
C ARG A 39 9.38 0.57 10.59
N PHE A 40 8.43 0.73 9.65
CA PHE A 40 8.62 1.14 8.24
C PHE A 40 9.71 0.32 7.51
N GLY A 41 9.33 -0.89 7.09
CA GLY A 41 10.26 -1.87 6.50
C GLY A 41 10.98 -2.74 7.53
N ASN A 42 10.72 -2.48 8.80
CA ASN A 42 11.06 -3.34 9.92
C ASN A 42 9.85 -3.47 10.86
N GLY A 43 9.87 -4.43 11.78
CA GLY A 43 8.78 -4.63 12.74
C GLY A 43 8.36 -6.09 12.89
N ILE A 44 7.36 -6.34 13.73
CA ILE A 44 6.95 -7.70 14.13
C ILE A 44 6.35 -8.52 12.97
N LEU A 45 5.89 -7.84 11.92
CA LEU A 45 5.27 -8.46 10.75
C LEU A 45 6.23 -8.54 9.57
N LYS A 46 7.54 -8.28 9.79
CA LYS A 46 8.59 -8.48 8.79
C LYS A 46 8.59 -9.90 8.25
N GLY A 47 8.79 -10.04 6.93
CA GLY A 47 8.72 -11.30 6.20
C GLY A 47 7.31 -11.78 5.87
N LYS A 48 6.27 -11.06 6.30
CA LYS A 48 4.89 -11.29 5.84
C LYS A 48 4.58 -10.39 4.65
N ARG A 49 3.73 -10.88 3.75
CA ARG A 49 3.23 -10.12 2.60
C ARG A 49 1.82 -9.61 2.83
N ALA A 50 1.55 -8.38 2.41
CA ALA A 50 0.22 -7.78 2.43
C ALA A 50 -0.28 -7.49 1.01
N LEU A 51 -1.58 -7.66 0.79
CA LEU A 51 -2.23 -7.34 -0.47
C LEU A 51 -3.58 -6.69 -0.17
N VAL A 52 -3.83 -5.53 -0.79
CA VAL A 52 -5.10 -4.82 -0.75
C VAL A 52 -5.90 -5.17 -1.99
N ASN A 53 -7.14 -5.60 -1.79
CA ASN A 53 -8.15 -5.81 -2.83
C ASN A 53 -9.32 -4.86 -2.58
N VAL A 54 -9.42 -3.78 -3.34
CA VAL A 54 -10.39 -2.70 -3.10
C VAL A 54 -11.42 -2.61 -4.23
N GLN A 55 -12.69 -2.45 -3.87
CA GLN A 55 -13.77 -2.21 -4.83
C GLN A 55 -14.21 -0.74 -4.76
N ALA A 56 -14.02 0.01 -5.84
CA ALA A 56 -14.39 1.42 -5.94
C ALA A 56 -15.65 1.61 -6.78
N GLY A 57 -16.53 2.52 -6.35
CA GLY A 57 -17.76 2.85 -7.08
C GLY A 57 -17.51 3.67 -8.35
N GLY A 58 -16.55 4.60 -8.30
CA GLY A 58 -16.21 5.46 -9.45
C GLY A 58 -15.45 4.73 -10.57
N PRO A 59 -15.49 5.25 -11.81
CA PRO A 59 -14.74 4.72 -12.93
C PRO A 59 -13.23 4.94 -12.78
N VAL A 60 -12.43 4.10 -13.45
CA VAL A 60 -10.97 4.14 -13.39
C VAL A 60 -10.37 5.51 -13.75
N VAL A 61 -11.00 6.24 -14.68
CA VAL A 61 -10.53 7.57 -15.13
C VAL A 61 -10.48 8.59 -14.00
N ASP A 62 -11.38 8.49 -13.02
CA ASP A 62 -11.42 9.42 -11.89
C ASP A 62 -10.24 9.21 -10.92
N TYR A 63 -9.59 8.04 -10.98
CA TYR A 63 -8.42 7.69 -10.18
C TYR A 63 -7.12 7.75 -10.98
N GLY A 64 -7.13 8.39 -12.15
CA GLY A 64 -5.90 8.64 -12.91
C GLY A 64 -4.99 9.68 -12.21
N PRO A 65 -3.76 9.89 -12.72
CA PRO A 65 -2.81 10.89 -12.18
C PRO A 65 -3.35 12.33 -12.12
N ARG A 66 -4.39 12.62 -12.92
CA ARG A 66 -5.11 13.90 -12.97
C ARG A 66 -6.62 13.72 -12.77
N GLY A 67 -7.03 12.54 -12.30
CA GLY A 67 -8.42 12.23 -12.04
C GLY A 67 -8.93 12.99 -10.81
N ILE A 68 -10.23 13.28 -10.78
CA ILE A 68 -10.84 14.10 -9.73
C ILE A 68 -10.74 13.47 -8.33
N ASN A 69 -10.65 12.14 -8.23
CA ASN A 69 -10.51 11.42 -6.96
C ASN A 69 -9.06 11.23 -6.53
N ALA A 70 -8.08 11.62 -7.36
CA ALA A 70 -6.65 11.28 -7.22
C ALA A 70 -6.33 9.77 -7.34
N PRO A 71 -5.06 9.39 -7.56
CA PRO A 71 -4.66 7.99 -7.67
C PRO A 71 -5.02 7.14 -6.45
N ILE A 72 -5.53 5.93 -6.69
CA ILE A 72 -5.96 5.02 -5.61
C ILE A 72 -4.80 4.68 -4.66
N GLU A 73 -3.58 4.62 -5.16
CA GLU A 73 -2.36 4.38 -4.39
C GLU A 73 -2.06 5.53 -3.42
N GLN A 74 -2.37 6.77 -3.80
CA GLN A 74 -2.20 7.93 -2.94
C GLN A 74 -3.31 7.98 -1.88
N LEU A 75 -4.56 7.70 -2.27
CA LEU A 75 -5.69 7.62 -1.34
C LEU A 75 -5.47 6.55 -0.26
N LEU A 76 -4.90 5.40 -0.64
CA LEU A 76 -4.67 4.28 0.26
C LEU A 76 -3.27 4.29 0.90
N PHE A 77 -2.45 5.33 0.68
CA PHE A 77 -1.14 5.45 1.31
C PHE A 77 -1.19 5.34 2.86
N PRO A 78 -2.17 5.92 3.58
CA PRO A 78 -2.31 5.71 5.02
C PRO A 78 -2.49 4.23 5.41
N LEU A 79 -3.12 3.41 4.56
CA LEU A 79 -3.25 1.98 4.79
C LEU A 79 -1.96 1.24 4.39
N THR A 80 -1.50 1.41 3.15
CA THR A 80 -0.39 0.63 2.59
C THR A 80 0.93 0.98 3.26
N HIS A 81 1.27 2.26 3.39
CA HIS A 81 2.48 2.70 4.07
C HIS A 81 2.29 2.74 5.60
N GLY A 82 1.22 3.37 6.06
CA GLY A 82 1.02 3.68 7.49
C GLY A 82 0.57 2.51 8.35
N ALA A 83 -0.15 1.53 7.82
CA ALA A 83 -0.68 0.40 8.59
C ALA A 83 -0.13 -0.97 8.14
N LEU A 84 0.37 -1.13 6.92
CA LEU A 84 0.89 -2.42 6.45
C LEU A 84 2.43 -2.45 6.42
N PHE A 85 3.05 -1.45 5.80
CA PHE A 85 4.52 -1.33 5.77
C PHE A 85 5.11 -0.92 7.12
N TYR A 86 4.37 -0.13 7.91
CA TYR A 86 4.79 0.31 9.25
C TYR A 86 5.23 -0.86 10.15
N PRO A 87 4.44 -1.93 10.38
CA PRO A 87 4.89 -3.07 11.18
C PRO A 87 5.84 -4.03 10.44
N GLY A 88 6.29 -3.68 9.23
CA GLY A 88 7.35 -4.37 8.50
C GLY A 88 6.91 -5.29 7.36
N MET A 89 5.62 -5.33 6.98
CA MET A 89 5.19 -6.21 5.89
C MET A 89 5.72 -5.75 4.53
N ASP A 90 5.96 -6.72 3.64
CA ASP A 90 6.15 -6.49 2.21
C ASP A 90 4.77 -6.23 1.57
N VAL A 91 4.47 -4.97 1.28
CA VAL A 91 3.15 -4.57 0.76
C VAL A 91 3.15 -4.67 -0.76
N LEU A 92 2.30 -5.53 -1.30
CA LEU A 92 2.19 -5.76 -2.72
C LEU A 92 1.32 -4.69 -3.41
N PRO A 93 1.51 -4.44 -4.73
CA PRO A 93 0.65 -3.54 -5.50
C PRO A 93 -0.84 -3.84 -5.32
N THR A 94 -1.61 -2.77 -5.07
CA THR A 94 -3.06 -2.81 -4.85
C THR A 94 -3.78 -3.41 -6.06
N HIS A 95 -4.73 -4.30 -5.79
CA HIS A 95 -5.70 -4.73 -6.79
C HIS A 95 -6.98 -3.91 -6.59
N ALA A 96 -7.40 -3.17 -7.62
CA ALA A 96 -8.60 -2.34 -7.59
C ALA A 96 -9.60 -2.79 -8.65
N VAL A 97 -10.86 -2.90 -8.25
CA VAL A 97 -12.00 -3.09 -9.15
C VAL A 97 -12.77 -1.77 -9.18
N TYR A 98 -12.81 -1.13 -10.34
CA TYR A 98 -13.53 0.14 -10.55
C TYR A 98 -14.93 -0.09 -11.08
N SER A 99 -15.78 0.94 -11.01
CA SER A 99 -17.19 0.86 -11.41
C SER A 99 -17.93 -0.31 -10.76
N ALA A 100 -17.54 -0.71 -9.54
CA ALA A 100 -18.01 -1.95 -8.93
C ALA A 100 -19.53 -2.01 -8.71
N GLY A 101 -20.18 -0.85 -8.57
CA GLY A 101 -21.64 -0.75 -8.48
C GLY A 101 -22.38 -0.87 -9.81
N HIS A 102 -21.67 -0.89 -10.95
CA HIS A 102 -22.23 -0.98 -12.30
C HIS A 102 -22.05 -2.37 -12.93
N VAL A 103 -21.46 -3.32 -12.18
CA VAL A 103 -21.34 -4.72 -12.63
C VAL A 103 -22.73 -5.33 -12.71
N SER A 104 -23.12 -5.78 -13.91
CA SER A 104 -24.50 -6.20 -14.20
C SER A 104 -24.60 -7.52 -14.96
N THR A 105 -23.48 -8.03 -15.49
CA THR A 105 -23.45 -9.27 -16.27
C THR A 105 -22.58 -10.34 -15.59
N ALA A 106 -22.90 -11.60 -15.87
CA ALA A 106 -22.07 -12.72 -15.41
C ALA A 106 -20.66 -12.68 -16.02
N GLU A 107 -20.53 -12.19 -17.26
CA GLU A 107 -19.25 -12.05 -17.94
C GLU A 107 -18.32 -11.04 -17.24
N GLU A 108 -18.84 -9.87 -16.86
CA GLU A 108 -18.08 -8.89 -16.08
C GLU A 108 -17.62 -9.47 -14.73
N VAL A 109 -18.48 -10.23 -14.05
CA VAL A 109 -18.14 -10.91 -12.79
C VAL A 109 -17.00 -11.92 -13.01
N GLU A 110 -17.05 -12.73 -14.07
CA GLU A 110 -15.99 -13.68 -14.37
C GLU A 110 -14.68 -12.99 -14.77
N ALA A 111 -14.73 -11.87 -15.49
CA ALA A 111 -13.56 -11.05 -15.79
C ALA A 111 -12.91 -10.51 -14.51
N ILE A 112 -13.70 -9.99 -13.56
CA ILE A 112 -13.21 -9.52 -12.26
C ILE A 112 -12.55 -10.68 -11.48
N LYS A 113 -13.20 -11.85 -11.45
CA LYS A 113 -12.63 -13.05 -10.80
C LYS A 113 -11.33 -13.49 -11.46
N ALA A 114 -11.24 -13.44 -12.78
CA ALA A 114 -10.03 -13.80 -13.53
C ALA A 114 -8.88 -12.84 -13.17
N GLY A 115 -9.13 -11.53 -13.14
CA GLY A 115 -8.15 -10.54 -12.69
C GLY A 115 -7.68 -10.79 -11.25
N TRP A 116 -8.61 -11.14 -10.35
CA TRP A 116 -8.26 -11.48 -8.96
C TRP A 116 -7.43 -12.77 -8.86
N ARG A 117 -7.75 -13.81 -9.64
CA ARG A 117 -6.95 -15.04 -9.71
C ARG A 117 -5.54 -14.77 -10.22
N ALA A 118 -5.40 -13.95 -11.27
CA ALA A 118 -4.10 -13.55 -11.79
C ALA A 118 -3.27 -12.82 -10.72
N ARG A 119 -3.89 -11.89 -9.97
CA ARG A 119 -3.22 -11.21 -8.85
C ARG A 119 -2.75 -12.17 -7.77
N LEU A 120 -3.56 -13.17 -7.43
CA LEU A 120 -3.25 -14.17 -6.40
C LEU A 120 -2.15 -15.15 -6.83
N ALA A 121 -2.01 -15.44 -8.13
CA ALA A 121 -0.94 -16.31 -8.63
C ALA A 121 0.46 -15.75 -8.30
N GLY A 122 0.60 -14.43 -8.31
CA GLY A 122 1.84 -13.72 -7.96
C GLY A 122 2.03 -13.42 -6.46
N LEU A 123 1.13 -13.87 -5.57
CA LEU A 123 1.10 -13.45 -4.16
C LEU A 123 2.45 -13.61 -3.44
N PHE A 124 3.21 -14.67 -3.76
CA PHE A 124 4.48 -14.97 -3.11
C PHE A 124 5.72 -14.63 -3.94
N THR A 125 5.54 -14.20 -5.18
CA THR A 125 6.64 -13.96 -6.13
C THR A 125 6.73 -12.52 -6.59
N ASP A 126 5.60 -11.81 -6.67
CA ASP A 126 5.58 -10.43 -7.16
C ASP A 126 6.42 -9.53 -6.26
N ALA A 127 7.05 -8.53 -6.90
CA ALA A 127 7.75 -7.48 -6.20
C ALA A 127 6.76 -6.66 -5.34
N PRO A 128 7.12 -6.35 -4.08
CA PRO A 128 6.36 -5.40 -3.28
C PRO A 128 6.51 -3.98 -3.83
N ILE A 129 5.62 -3.08 -3.39
CA ILE A 129 5.80 -1.64 -3.56
C ILE A 129 7.13 -1.27 -2.88
N PRO A 130 8.06 -0.61 -3.58
CA PRO A 130 9.38 -0.30 -3.06
C PRO A 130 9.31 0.95 -2.15
N PHE A 131 8.62 0.82 -1.02
CA PHE A 131 8.60 1.88 -0.02
C PHE A 131 9.99 2.04 0.61
N ARG A 132 10.43 3.28 0.76
CA ARG A 132 11.71 3.60 1.41
C ARG A 132 11.63 3.22 2.89
N ALA A 133 12.53 2.34 3.34
CA ALA A 133 12.59 1.92 4.73
C ALA A 133 13.20 3.02 5.60
N GLN A 134 12.68 3.23 6.81
CA GLN A 134 13.18 4.26 7.73
C GLN A 134 14.68 4.08 8.02
N ASN A 135 15.12 2.83 8.22
CA ASN A 135 16.50 2.53 8.59
C ASN A 135 17.33 2.03 7.38
N GLY A 136 16.88 2.33 6.16
CA GLY A 136 17.52 1.89 4.92
C GLY A 136 18.63 2.81 4.40
N GLY A 137 18.85 3.96 5.03
CA GLY A 137 19.84 4.98 4.62
C GLY A 137 19.21 6.26 4.07
N ASP A 138 18.02 6.16 3.47
CA ASP A 138 17.32 7.31 2.86
C ASP A 138 16.88 8.39 3.86
N PHE A 139 16.79 8.04 5.14
CA PHE A 139 16.45 8.92 6.25
C PHE A 139 17.62 8.92 7.26
N PRO A 140 18.68 9.73 7.05
CA PRO A 140 19.92 9.64 7.82
C PRO A 140 19.75 9.93 9.31
N ASP A 141 18.80 10.79 9.67
CA ASP A 141 18.39 11.07 11.05
C ASP A 141 17.19 10.21 11.51
N ARG A 142 16.67 9.33 10.64
CA ARG A 142 15.48 8.47 10.83
C ARG A 142 14.16 9.25 10.89
N HIS A 143 14.17 10.51 10.49
CA HIS A 143 13.04 11.42 10.55
C HIS A 143 12.76 12.07 9.19
N THR A 144 13.77 12.64 8.55
CA THR A 144 13.66 13.42 7.32
C THR A 144 14.45 12.76 6.20
N MET A 145 13.90 12.78 4.99
CA MET A 145 14.57 12.25 3.80
C MET A 145 15.80 13.12 3.49
N ALA A 146 16.91 12.48 3.11
CA ALA A 146 18.10 13.22 2.68
C ALA A 146 17.86 14.00 1.38
N ASP A 147 18.53 15.15 1.21
CA ASP A 147 18.32 16.04 0.06
C ASP A 147 18.69 15.40 -1.29
N ASP A 148 19.60 14.43 -1.29
CA ASP A 148 20.03 13.67 -2.46
C ASP A 148 19.10 12.50 -2.80
N VAL A 149 18.16 12.16 -1.91
CA VAL A 149 17.15 11.13 -2.12
C VAL A 149 15.89 11.75 -2.74
N ALA A 150 15.46 11.20 -3.88
CA ALA A 150 14.30 11.67 -4.64
C ALA A 150 14.32 13.20 -4.94
N PRO A 151 15.41 13.73 -5.53
CA PRO A 151 15.59 15.18 -5.70
C PRO A 151 14.44 15.78 -6.52
N GLY A 152 13.91 16.91 -6.04
CA GLY A 152 12.78 17.60 -6.66
C GLY A 152 11.41 16.95 -6.43
N GLN A 153 11.32 15.91 -5.60
CA GLN A 153 10.06 15.28 -5.20
C GLN A 153 9.77 15.55 -3.73
N THR A 154 8.49 15.72 -3.40
CA THR A 154 8.02 15.90 -2.02
C THR A 154 6.70 15.17 -1.81
N GLY A 155 6.31 14.93 -0.56
CA GLY A 155 5.05 14.26 -0.23
C GLY A 155 5.09 12.76 -0.55
N ILE A 156 3.90 12.15 -0.69
CA ILE A 156 3.73 10.69 -0.81
C ILE A 156 4.64 10.05 -1.87
N VAL A 157 4.77 10.69 -3.04
CA VAL A 157 5.52 10.12 -4.16
C VAL A 157 7.01 9.94 -3.88
N ALA A 158 7.61 10.76 -2.99
CA ALA A 158 9.01 10.64 -2.64
C ALA A 158 9.32 9.36 -1.85
N HIS A 159 8.32 8.81 -1.15
CA HIS A 159 8.46 7.61 -0.31
C HIS A 159 8.42 6.29 -1.09
N VAL A 160 8.22 6.34 -2.41
CA VAL A 160 8.25 5.17 -3.29
C VAL A 160 9.49 5.30 -4.18
N GLU A 161 10.41 4.36 -4.06
CA GLU A 161 11.59 4.31 -4.92
C GLU A 161 11.14 4.05 -6.37
N ARG A 162 11.66 4.83 -7.32
CA ARG A 162 11.46 4.51 -8.73
C ARG A 162 12.34 3.33 -9.06
N VAL A 163 11.74 2.20 -9.42
CA VAL A 163 12.47 1.13 -10.09
C VAL A 163 12.93 1.71 -11.42
N VAL A 164 14.21 2.03 -11.53
CA VAL A 164 14.83 2.32 -12.83
C VAL A 164 14.83 1.00 -13.57
N GLU A 165 13.90 0.81 -14.50
CA GLU A 165 14.03 -0.26 -15.48
C GLU A 165 15.32 0.02 -16.24
N THR A 166 16.37 -0.74 -15.96
CA THR A 166 17.52 -0.84 -16.84
C THR A 166 16.99 -1.43 -18.14
N VAL A 167 16.71 -0.55 -19.11
CA VAL A 167 16.57 -0.95 -20.50
C VAL A 167 17.97 -1.39 -20.91
N ASP A 168 18.22 -2.69 -20.85
CA ASP A 168 19.41 -3.28 -21.47
C ASP A 168 19.39 -2.89 -22.95
N ALA A 169 20.47 -2.25 -23.39
CA ALA A 169 20.69 -1.74 -24.74
C ALA A 169 21.00 -2.85 -25.75
#